data_AF-A0A7C8ZIT7-F1
#
_entry.id   AF-A0A7C8ZIT7-F1
#
_cell.length_a   1.000
_cell.length_b   1.000
_cell.length_c   1.000
_cell.angle_alpha   90.00
_cell.angle_beta   90.00
_cell.angle_gamma   90.00
#
_symmetry.space_group_name_H-M   'P 1'
#
loop_
_entity.id
_entity.type
_entity.pdbx_description
1 polymer ?
#
loop_
_entity_poly.entity_id
_entity_poly.type
_entity_poly.pdbx_seq_one_letter_code
_entity_poly.pdbx_strand_id
1 'polypeptide(L)'
;NFHDKARNRVYKLSDQIAKLFVRPRGWHLPEAHILIDGEPATGCLVDFGLYFYHNFAMFCQIHGNGFGPFFYLPKMEHSREAKIWNCVFERAEKMAGIERGSVRATVLIETLPAVFQMDEILYELRDHSVGLNCGRWDYIFSYVKTFQAHPDRLLPDRVQVGMTQHFMKSYSDLLIYTCHKRGVHAMGGMAAQIPIRDNPKANEMALELVRKDKLREVKAGHDGTWAAHPGLIPPILEVFNANMGSNPNQIQTITRPEASAITAEDLLQPPRGVRTMEGLRLNTRVGIQYLAAWLTGTGSVPLYNLMEDAATAEISRVQNWQWLKYHAELNGDGLGVRVTPELFGRTVEEEMERIEKEVGTEKFKNGMYKEACKMFTSQCTAPELDDFLTLGAYNHIVIHYPRSVGSPRL
;
A
#
# COMPACT_ATOMS: atom_id res chain seq x y z
N ASN A 1 -16.23 -20.05 -14.50
CA ASN A 1 -16.83 -20.58 -13.26
C ASN A 1 -15.76 -21.22 -12.41
N PHE A 2 -15.70 -20.90 -11.12
CA PHE A 2 -14.80 -21.50 -10.14
C PHE A 2 -15.63 -22.28 -9.10
N HIS A 3 -15.26 -23.52 -8.79
CA HIS A 3 -15.93 -24.33 -7.77
C HIS A 3 -15.07 -24.43 -6.52
N ASP A 4 -15.49 -23.76 -5.46
CA ASP A 4 -14.95 -23.91 -4.10
C ASP A 4 -15.50 -25.21 -3.50
N LYS A 5 -14.72 -26.29 -3.60
CA LYS A 5 -15.10 -27.63 -3.12
C LYS A 5 -15.30 -27.66 -1.60
N ALA A 6 -14.50 -26.90 -0.84
CA ALA A 6 -14.56 -26.90 0.62
C ALA A 6 -15.87 -26.29 1.14
N ARG A 7 -16.39 -25.28 0.43
CA ARG A 7 -17.67 -24.64 0.77
C ARG A 7 -18.86 -25.13 -0.05
N ASN A 8 -18.62 -26.03 -1.02
CA ASN A 8 -19.59 -26.48 -2.00
C ASN A 8 -20.32 -25.30 -2.70
N ARG A 9 -19.55 -24.34 -3.21
CA ARG A 9 -20.07 -23.13 -3.87
C ARG A 9 -19.45 -22.91 -5.23
N VAL A 10 -20.27 -22.49 -6.20
CA VAL A 10 -19.83 -22.09 -7.54
C VAL A 10 -19.86 -20.57 -7.67
N TYR A 11 -18.72 -20.00 -8.06
CA TYR A 11 -18.55 -18.57 -8.32
C TYR A 11 -18.44 -18.33 -9.82
N LYS A 12 -19.16 -17.33 -10.32
CA LYS A 12 -19.12 -16.88 -11.71
C LYS A 12 -19.03 -15.36 -11.76
N LEU A 13 -18.49 -14.84 -12.86
CA LEU A 13 -18.56 -13.41 -13.12
C LEU A 13 -20.01 -13.02 -13.40
N SER A 14 -20.38 -11.82 -12.97
CA SER A 14 -21.62 -11.16 -13.37
C SER A 14 -21.53 -10.67 -14.81
N ASP A 15 -22.66 -10.32 -15.41
CA ASP A 15 -22.71 -9.80 -16.79
C ASP A 15 -22.00 -8.45 -16.93
N GLN A 16 -22.10 -7.60 -15.89
CA GLN A 16 -21.34 -6.37 -15.75
C GLN A 16 -20.29 -6.53 -14.64
N ILE A 17 -19.04 -6.26 -14.98
CA ILE A 17 -17.90 -6.39 -14.07
C ILE A 17 -17.16 -5.06 -13.92
N ALA A 18 -16.45 -4.91 -12.80
CA ALA A 18 -15.53 -3.80 -12.59
C ALA A 18 -14.41 -3.82 -13.65
N LYS A 19 -13.90 -2.63 -13.99
CA LYS A 19 -12.69 -2.51 -14.81
C LYS A 19 -11.49 -3.07 -14.03
N LEU A 20 -10.70 -3.93 -14.66
CA LEU A 20 -9.54 -4.55 -14.04
C LEU A 20 -8.31 -3.66 -14.20
N PHE A 21 -7.71 -3.29 -13.07
CA PHE A 21 -6.38 -2.68 -12.99
C PHE A 21 -5.43 -3.67 -12.33
N VAL A 22 -4.23 -3.81 -12.86
CA VAL A 22 -3.18 -4.65 -12.27
C VAL A 22 -2.12 -3.79 -11.62
N ARG A 23 -1.82 -4.07 -10.34
CA ARG A 23 -0.73 -3.44 -9.60
C ARG A 23 0.47 -4.39 -9.58
N PRO A 24 1.48 -4.21 -10.45
CA PRO A 24 2.73 -4.97 -10.36
C PRO A 24 3.45 -4.71 -9.04
N ARG A 25 4.45 -5.53 -8.73
CA ARG A 25 5.47 -5.25 -7.71
C ARG A 25 6.13 -3.86 -7.93
N GLY A 26 6.76 -3.32 -6.89
CA GLY A 26 7.60 -2.11 -7.00
C GLY A 26 8.98 -2.43 -7.59
N TRP A 27 9.72 -1.39 -8.01
CA TRP A 27 11.05 -1.53 -8.65
C TRP A 27 12.09 -2.30 -7.82
N HIS A 28 11.99 -2.25 -6.49
CA HIS A 28 12.93 -2.89 -5.57
C HIS A 28 12.77 -4.42 -5.46
N LEU A 29 11.66 -4.99 -5.92
CA LEU A 29 11.39 -6.42 -5.73
C LEU A 29 11.91 -7.26 -6.90
N PRO A 30 12.73 -8.30 -6.64
CA PRO A 30 13.14 -9.25 -7.65
C PRO A 30 12.06 -10.30 -7.94
N GLU A 31 12.22 -10.98 -9.09
CA GLU A 31 11.63 -12.28 -9.38
C GLU A 31 12.76 -13.31 -9.42
N ALA A 32 12.98 -14.01 -8.30
CA ALA A 32 14.12 -14.91 -8.14
C ALA A 32 14.04 -16.19 -8.98
N HIS A 33 12.87 -16.50 -9.55
CA HIS A 33 12.68 -17.72 -10.35
C HIS A 33 12.96 -17.52 -11.85
N ILE A 34 13.15 -16.28 -12.29
CA ILE A 34 13.50 -15.95 -13.68
C ILE A 34 14.85 -15.25 -13.65
N LEU A 35 15.84 -15.83 -14.35
CA LEU A 35 17.18 -15.26 -14.44
C LEU A 35 17.41 -14.65 -15.82
N ILE A 36 17.95 -13.43 -15.85
CA ILE A 36 18.44 -12.76 -17.06
C ILE A 36 19.94 -12.55 -16.86
N ASP A 37 20.76 -13.14 -17.72
CA ASP A 37 22.22 -13.12 -17.62
C ASP A 37 22.77 -13.57 -16.25
N GLY A 38 22.04 -14.48 -15.59
CA GLY A 38 22.41 -15.05 -14.29
C GLY A 38 21.81 -14.34 -13.07
N GLU A 39 21.23 -13.15 -13.24
CA GLU A 39 20.64 -12.34 -12.17
C GLU A 39 19.10 -12.44 -12.13
N PRO A 40 18.46 -12.37 -10.96
CA PRO A 40 17.01 -12.29 -10.85
C PRO A 40 16.41 -11.17 -11.70
N ALA A 41 15.34 -11.49 -12.44
CA ALA A 41 14.60 -10.50 -13.21
C ALA A 41 13.95 -9.45 -12.28
N THR A 42 13.73 -8.25 -12.80
CA THR A 42 12.98 -7.21 -12.07
C THR A 42 11.51 -7.59 -11.97
N GLY A 43 10.99 -7.78 -10.75
CA GLY A 43 9.67 -8.36 -10.52
C GLY A 43 8.53 -7.57 -11.16
N CYS A 44 8.60 -6.24 -11.11
CA CYS A 44 7.57 -5.39 -11.72
C CYS A 44 7.48 -5.54 -13.25
N LEU A 45 8.61 -5.82 -13.93
CA LEU A 45 8.66 -6.04 -15.37
C LEU A 45 8.11 -7.40 -15.75
N VAL A 46 8.30 -8.42 -14.90
CA VAL A 46 7.69 -9.74 -15.07
C VAL A 46 6.17 -9.64 -14.93
N ASP A 47 5.69 -9.00 -13.86
CA ASP A 47 4.26 -8.83 -13.60
C ASP A 47 3.57 -8.04 -14.73
N PHE A 48 4.14 -6.89 -15.11
CA PHE A 48 3.67 -6.07 -16.22
C PHE A 48 3.71 -6.86 -17.53
N GLY A 49 4.85 -7.47 -17.86
CA GLY A 49 5.09 -8.12 -19.14
C GLY A 49 4.14 -9.29 -19.37
N LEU A 50 3.96 -10.17 -18.37
CA LEU A 50 3.04 -11.30 -18.48
C LEU A 50 1.59 -10.84 -18.62
N TYR A 51 1.14 -9.89 -17.78
CA TYR A 51 -0.23 -9.40 -17.88
C TYR A 51 -0.49 -8.69 -19.20
N PHE A 52 0.41 -7.80 -19.63
CA PHE A 52 0.31 -7.11 -20.90
C PHE A 52 0.24 -8.11 -22.07
N TYR A 53 1.24 -8.99 -22.19
CA TYR A 53 1.39 -9.92 -23.31
C TYR A 53 0.18 -10.82 -23.49
N HIS A 54 -0.38 -11.34 -22.39
CA HIS A 54 -1.51 -12.26 -22.45
C HIS A 54 -2.87 -11.58 -22.66
N ASN A 55 -2.99 -10.26 -22.47
CA ASN A 55 -4.29 -9.59 -22.46
C ASN A 55 -4.43 -8.48 -23.51
N PHE A 56 -3.35 -7.90 -24.06
CA PHE A 56 -3.46 -6.74 -24.96
C PHE A 56 -4.33 -7.01 -26.19
N ALA A 57 -4.21 -8.20 -26.81
CA ALA A 57 -4.98 -8.57 -27.99
C ALA A 57 -6.49 -8.61 -27.69
N MET A 58 -6.88 -9.08 -26.50
CA MET A 58 -8.27 -9.09 -26.06
C MET A 58 -8.80 -7.67 -25.85
N PHE A 59 -8.00 -6.77 -25.26
CA PHE A 59 -8.37 -5.35 -25.13
C PHE A 59 -8.61 -4.72 -26.51
N CYS A 60 -7.72 -4.98 -27.47
CA CYS A 60 -7.87 -4.48 -28.85
C CYS A 60 -9.12 -5.05 -29.52
N GLN A 61 -9.41 -6.34 -29.33
CA GLN A 61 -10.60 -6.98 -29.91
C GLN A 61 -11.91 -6.37 -29.38
N ILE A 62 -11.97 -6.07 -28.08
CA ILE A 62 -13.21 -5.58 -27.45
C ILE A 62 -13.38 -4.07 -27.64
N HIS A 63 -12.29 -3.30 -27.63
CA HIS A 63 -12.35 -1.84 -27.55
C HIS A 63 -11.69 -1.09 -28.72
N GLY A 64 -10.88 -1.77 -29.55
CA GLY A 64 -10.12 -1.18 -30.64
C GLY A 64 -8.64 -0.97 -30.31
N ASN A 65 -7.83 -0.68 -31.33
CA ASN A 65 -6.35 -0.62 -31.24
C ASN A 65 -5.79 0.57 -30.42
N GLY A 66 -6.65 1.50 -29.99
CA GLY A 66 -6.32 2.59 -29.07
C GLY A 66 -6.48 2.24 -27.59
N PHE A 67 -6.81 0.98 -27.28
CA PHE A 67 -7.03 0.51 -25.91
C PHE A 67 -6.04 -0.60 -25.53
N GLY A 68 -5.50 -0.48 -24.34
CA GLY A 68 -4.62 -1.46 -23.73
C GLY A 68 -4.95 -1.69 -22.25
N PRO A 69 -4.21 -2.62 -21.61
CA PRO A 69 -4.44 -2.98 -20.21
C PRO A 69 -4.15 -1.81 -19.24
N PHE A 70 -4.82 -1.83 -18.09
CA PHE A 70 -4.72 -0.78 -17.07
C PHE A 70 -3.86 -1.20 -15.89
N PHE A 71 -3.06 -0.26 -15.38
CA PHE A 71 -2.08 -0.52 -14.33
C PHE A 71 -2.15 0.46 -13.15
N TYR A 72 -1.70 0.00 -11.98
CA TYR A 72 -1.41 0.82 -10.81
C TYR A 72 0.09 0.74 -10.49
N LEU A 73 0.80 1.86 -10.46
CA LEU A 73 2.26 1.87 -10.27
C LEU A 73 2.61 2.26 -8.82
N PRO A 74 3.14 1.33 -8.01
CA PRO A 74 3.41 1.58 -6.60
C PRO A 74 4.82 2.15 -6.35
N LYS A 75 4.96 2.82 -5.19
CA LYS A 75 6.23 3.11 -4.51
C LYS A 75 7.33 3.78 -5.35
N MET A 76 6.98 4.57 -6.35
CA MET A 76 7.99 5.40 -7.04
C MET A 76 8.45 6.52 -6.12
N GLU A 77 9.73 6.88 -6.16
CA GLU A 77 10.29 7.99 -5.38
C GLU A 77 10.65 9.20 -6.25
N HIS A 78 10.95 8.99 -7.54
CA HIS A 78 11.33 10.06 -8.46
C HIS A 78 10.56 10.01 -9.78
N SER A 79 10.29 11.17 -10.37
CA SER A 79 9.78 11.30 -11.76
C SER A 79 10.61 10.56 -12.81
N ARG A 80 11.91 10.33 -12.57
CA ARG A 80 12.76 9.52 -13.46
C ARG A 80 12.34 8.06 -13.50
N GLU A 81 11.76 7.52 -12.43
CA GLU A 81 11.18 6.17 -12.44
C GLU A 81 9.88 6.14 -13.26
N ALA A 82 9.10 7.22 -13.24
CA ALA A 82 7.95 7.39 -14.13
C ALA A 82 8.39 7.43 -15.60
N LYS A 83 9.53 8.05 -15.89
CA LYS A 83 10.15 8.00 -17.22
C LYS A 83 10.54 6.59 -17.63
N ILE A 84 11.13 5.80 -16.73
CA ILE A 84 11.45 4.39 -17.01
C ILE A 84 10.16 3.62 -17.36
N TRP A 85 9.08 3.79 -16.59
CA TRP A 85 7.78 3.19 -16.92
C TRP A 85 7.25 3.62 -18.30
N ASN A 86 7.32 4.91 -18.64
CA ASN A 86 6.93 5.40 -19.97
C ASN A 86 7.71 4.67 -21.08
N CYS A 87 9.03 4.48 -20.92
CA CYS A 87 9.83 3.74 -21.88
C CYS A 87 9.44 2.26 -21.98
N VAL A 88 9.06 1.63 -20.87
CA VAL A 88 8.53 0.25 -20.86
C VAL A 88 7.22 0.17 -21.65
N PHE A 89 6.30 1.11 -21.41
CA PHE A 89 5.01 1.15 -22.11
C PHE A 89 5.17 1.40 -23.60
N GLU A 90 5.96 2.39 -24.00
CA GLU A 90 6.25 2.68 -25.42
C GLU A 90 6.86 1.47 -26.13
N ARG A 91 7.76 0.73 -25.45
CA ARG A 91 8.36 -0.48 -26.00
C ARG A 91 7.35 -1.62 -26.14
N ALA A 92 6.47 -1.79 -25.15
CA ALA A 92 5.43 -2.82 -25.16
C ALA A 92 4.38 -2.53 -26.25
N GLU A 93 3.93 -1.28 -26.38
CA GLU A 93 2.99 -0.83 -27.41
C GLU A 93 3.57 -1.02 -28.81
N LYS A 94 4.83 -0.62 -29.01
CA LYS A 94 5.55 -0.84 -30.27
C LYS A 94 5.68 -2.33 -30.61
N MET A 95 5.99 -3.18 -29.63
CA MET A 95 6.08 -4.63 -29.83
C MET A 95 4.72 -5.22 -30.22
N ALA A 96 3.64 -4.76 -29.59
CA ALA A 96 2.28 -5.22 -29.87
C ALA A 96 1.68 -4.63 -31.16
N GLY A 97 2.28 -3.58 -31.72
CA GLY A 97 1.74 -2.88 -32.89
C GLY A 97 0.46 -2.09 -32.59
N ILE A 98 0.28 -1.65 -31.35
CA ILE A 98 -0.90 -0.87 -30.89
C ILE A 98 -0.56 0.63 -30.77
N GLU A 99 -1.58 1.47 -30.68
CA GLU A 99 -1.39 2.92 -30.64
C GLU A 99 -0.68 3.37 -29.36
N ARG A 100 0.13 4.42 -29.47
CA ARG A 100 0.81 5.01 -28.30
C ARG A 100 -0.22 5.54 -27.31
N GLY A 101 -0.03 5.24 -26.03
CA GLY A 101 -0.98 5.61 -24.98
C GLY A 101 -2.15 4.64 -24.85
N SER A 102 -2.12 3.49 -25.51
CA SER A 102 -3.08 2.41 -25.29
C SER A 102 -3.01 1.90 -23.85
N VAL A 103 -1.80 1.74 -23.31
CA VAL A 103 -1.59 1.38 -21.91
C VAL A 103 -1.96 2.58 -21.03
N ARG A 104 -2.77 2.35 -19.99
CA ARG A 104 -3.11 3.41 -19.02
C ARG A 104 -2.67 3.04 -17.61
N ALA A 105 -2.17 4.02 -16.86
CA ALA A 105 -1.65 3.81 -15.52
C ALA A 105 -2.07 4.91 -14.53
N THR A 106 -2.41 4.49 -13.31
CA THR A 106 -2.56 5.37 -12.15
C THR A 106 -1.33 5.20 -11.25
N VAL A 107 -0.71 6.29 -10.83
CA VAL A 107 0.47 6.26 -9.94
C VAL A 107 0.05 6.43 -8.49
N LEU A 108 0.55 5.60 -7.58
CA LEU A 108 0.40 5.84 -6.15
C LEU A 108 1.48 6.84 -5.70
N ILE A 109 1.06 8.01 -5.20
CA ILE A 109 1.98 8.96 -4.56
C ILE A 109 2.10 8.56 -3.10
N GLU A 110 2.72 7.43 -2.85
CA GLU A 110 2.78 6.82 -1.52
C GLU A 110 4.20 6.84 -0.92
N THR A 111 5.06 7.70 -1.45
CA THR A 111 6.39 7.98 -0.90
C THR A 111 6.54 9.48 -0.64
N LEU A 112 7.29 9.85 0.38
CA LEU A 112 7.54 11.24 0.70
C LEU A 112 8.30 11.96 -0.43
N PRO A 113 9.32 11.39 -1.08
CA PRO A 113 9.97 12.07 -2.21
C PRO A 113 9.05 12.36 -3.40
N ALA A 114 8.08 11.47 -3.68
CA ALA A 114 7.20 11.63 -4.84
C ALA A 114 6.19 12.79 -4.71
N VAL A 115 5.83 13.20 -3.49
CA VAL A 115 4.88 14.32 -3.30
C VAL A 115 5.44 15.64 -3.84
N PHE A 116 6.76 15.79 -3.87
CA PHE A 116 7.44 16.97 -4.40
C PHE A 116 7.62 16.95 -5.92
N GLN A 117 7.19 15.87 -6.59
CA GLN A 117 7.43 15.62 -8.01
C GLN A 117 6.18 15.17 -8.75
N MET A 118 4.99 15.40 -8.18
CA MET A 118 3.74 14.91 -8.75
C MET A 118 3.50 15.44 -10.17
N ASP A 119 3.84 16.71 -10.43
CA ASP A 119 3.64 17.33 -11.73
C ASP A 119 4.61 16.76 -12.78
N GLU A 120 5.86 16.51 -12.40
CA GLU A 120 6.89 15.87 -13.22
C GLU A 120 6.57 14.40 -13.49
N ILE A 121 6.06 13.65 -12.51
CA ILE A 121 5.58 12.27 -12.68
C ILE A 121 4.47 12.24 -13.73
N LEU A 122 3.49 13.14 -13.63
CA LEU A 122 2.41 13.26 -14.61
C LEU A 122 2.93 13.67 -15.99
N TYR A 123 3.93 14.55 -16.05
CA TYR A 123 4.54 14.96 -17.31
C TYR A 123 5.28 13.81 -18.02
N GLU A 124 6.05 13.02 -17.27
CA GLU A 124 6.82 11.90 -17.83
C GLU A 124 5.91 10.76 -18.31
N LEU A 125 4.73 10.60 -17.70
CA LEU A 125 3.71 9.62 -18.08
C LEU A 125 2.54 10.23 -18.85
N ARG A 126 2.63 11.46 -19.39
CA ARG A 126 1.47 12.20 -19.94
C ARG A 126 0.67 11.45 -21.02
N ASP A 127 1.29 10.54 -21.76
CA ASP A 127 0.63 9.77 -22.80
C ASP A 127 -0.07 8.50 -22.25
N HIS A 128 0.25 8.08 -21.02
CA HIS A 128 -0.24 6.85 -20.38
C HIS A 128 -0.92 7.09 -19.02
N SER A 129 -0.80 8.28 -18.43
CA SER A 129 -1.35 8.58 -17.11
C SER A 129 -2.86 8.74 -17.16
N VAL A 130 -3.54 8.17 -16.17
CA VAL A 130 -4.97 8.42 -15.91
C VAL A 130 -5.23 8.97 -14.51
N GLY A 131 -4.18 9.21 -13.71
CA GLY A 131 -4.30 9.85 -12.41
C GLY A 131 -3.22 9.50 -11.41
N LEU A 132 -3.38 10.08 -10.22
CA LEU A 132 -2.59 9.79 -9.03
C LEU A 132 -3.51 9.26 -7.91
N ASN A 133 -2.94 8.56 -6.94
CA ASN A 133 -3.66 8.03 -5.78
C ASN A 133 -3.01 8.42 -4.45
N CYS A 134 -3.86 8.77 -3.48
CA CYS A 134 -3.49 9.02 -2.10
C CYS A 134 -3.30 7.71 -1.30
N GLY A 135 -2.14 7.55 -0.66
CA GLY A 135 -1.84 6.46 0.27
C GLY A 135 -1.66 6.97 1.71
N ARG A 136 -1.97 6.13 2.72
CA ARG A 136 -1.71 6.46 4.14
C ARG A 136 -0.47 5.73 4.66
N TRP A 137 -0.53 4.40 4.76
CA TRP A 137 0.49 3.61 5.46
C TRP A 137 1.85 3.68 4.79
N ASP A 138 1.92 3.45 3.48
CA ASP A 138 3.17 3.59 2.72
C ASP A 138 3.73 5.02 2.78
N TYR A 139 2.88 6.05 2.73
CA TYR A 139 3.33 7.44 2.79
C TYR A 139 3.99 7.77 4.13
N ILE A 140 3.36 7.41 5.25
CA ILE A 140 3.94 7.68 6.57
C ILE A 140 5.12 6.75 6.91
N PHE A 141 5.15 5.55 6.33
CA PHE A 141 6.32 4.67 6.34
C PHE A 141 7.50 5.33 5.62
N SER A 142 7.27 5.85 4.41
CA SER A 142 8.27 6.56 3.62
C SER A 142 8.72 7.85 4.32
N TYR A 143 7.83 8.56 5.02
CA TYR A 143 8.19 9.72 5.84
C TYR A 143 9.25 9.35 6.90
N VAL A 144 9.03 8.27 7.66
CA VAL A 144 10.01 7.84 8.67
C VAL A 144 11.31 7.38 8.04
N LYS A 145 11.26 6.62 6.93
CA LYS A 145 12.47 6.21 6.20
C LYS A 145 13.28 7.39 5.71
N THR A 146 12.62 8.37 5.11
CA THR A 146 13.28 9.57 4.56
C THR A 146 13.93 10.38 5.68
N PHE A 147 13.26 10.49 6.83
CA PHE A 147 13.76 11.19 8.01
C PHE A 147 14.44 10.27 9.04
N GLN A 148 14.94 9.11 8.63
CA GLN A 148 15.45 8.11 9.58
C GLN A 148 16.59 8.62 10.47
N ALA A 149 17.35 9.61 10.01
CA ALA A 149 18.46 10.26 10.73
C ALA A 149 18.06 11.50 11.55
N HIS A 150 16.77 11.83 11.63
CA HIS A 150 16.25 13.06 12.24
C HIS A 150 15.45 12.80 13.53
N PRO A 151 16.06 12.94 14.72
CA PRO A 151 15.38 12.72 16.01
C PRO A 151 14.25 13.72 16.31
N ASP A 152 14.16 14.83 15.58
CA ASP A 152 13.08 15.81 15.65
C ASP A 152 11.84 15.41 14.83
N ARG A 153 11.91 14.30 14.08
CA ARG A 153 10.87 13.83 13.14
C ARG A 153 10.17 12.55 13.60
N LEU A 154 10.10 12.33 14.91
CA LEU A 154 9.41 11.17 15.50
C LEU A 154 7.92 11.22 15.22
N LEU A 155 7.36 10.09 14.76
CA LEU A 155 5.91 9.96 14.64
C LEU A 155 5.27 9.63 16.01
N PRO A 156 4.06 10.14 16.29
CA PRO A 156 3.19 9.60 17.34
C PRO A 156 2.65 8.23 16.91
N ASP A 157 1.79 7.58 17.72
CA ASP A 157 1.16 6.33 17.32
C ASP A 157 0.57 6.44 15.91
N ARG A 158 0.91 5.50 15.01
CA ARG A 158 0.53 5.59 13.58
C ARG A 158 -0.99 5.75 13.36
N VAL A 159 -1.80 5.23 14.28
CA VAL A 159 -3.27 5.35 14.24
C VAL A 159 -3.76 6.80 14.36
N GLN A 160 -3.00 7.66 15.05
CA GLN A 160 -3.28 9.10 15.23
C GLN A 160 -2.83 9.93 14.01
N VAL A 161 -1.96 9.38 13.16
CA VAL A 161 -1.48 10.02 11.92
C VAL A 161 -2.50 9.80 10.80
N GLY A 162 -3.67 10.43 10.94
CA GLY A 162 -4.78 10.35 9.98
C GLY A 162 -4.70 11.39 8.86
N MET A 163 -5.57 11.25 7.85
CA MET A 163 -5.63 12.14 6.69
C MET A 163 -6.06 13.59 7.02
N THR A 164 -6.46 13.86 8.27
CA THR A 164 -6.82 15.20 8.77
C THR A 164 -5.65 15.95 9.40
N GLN A 165 -4.51 15.28 9.67
CA GLN A 165 -3.28 15.95 10.09
C GLN A 165 -2.79 16.88 8.99
N HIS A 166 -2.16 18.01 9.35
CA HIS A 166 -1.81 19.08 8.39
C HIS A 166 -1.06 18.55 7.18
N PHE A 167 0.05 17.85 7.37
CA PHE A 167 0.87 17.36 6.26
C PHE A 167 0.14 16.36 5.34
N MET A 168 -0.74 15.50 5.90
CA MET A 168 -1.55 14.57 5.10
C MET A 168 -2.66 15.30 4.33
N LYS A 169 -3.26 16.32 4.94
CA LYS A 169 -4.25 17.16 4.28
C LYS A 169 -3.60 17.97 3.16
N SER A 170 -2.46 18.61 3.41
CA SER A 170 -1.70 19.34 2.40
C SER A 170 -1.27 18.44 1.25
N TYR A 171 -0.83 17.23 1.54
CA TYR A 171 -0.55 16.21 0.54
C TYR A 171 -1.79 15.87 -0.32
N SER A 172 -2.93 15.57 0.28
CA SER A 172 -4.18 15.27 -0.43
C SER A 172 -4.64 16.45 -1.28
N ASP A 173 -4.58 17.66 -0.73
CA ASP A 173 -4.99 18.89 -1.39
C ASP A 173 -4.11 19.20 -2.61
N LEU A 174 -2.79 19.07 -2.46
CA LEU A 174 -1.83 19.28 -3.55
C LEU A 174 -1.98 18.23 -4.65
N LEU A 175 -2.23 16.97 -4.29
CA LEU A 175 -2.45 15.89 -5.26
C LEU A 175 -3.69 16.17 -6.11
N ILE A 176 -4.81 16.56 -5.49
CA ILE A 176 -6.05 16.91 -6.19
C ILE A 176 -5.81 18.06 -7.16
N TYR A 177 -5.21 19.16 -6.68
CA TYR A 177 -4.88 20.30 -7.52
C TYR A 177 -4.01 19.92 -8.72
N THR A 178 -2.94 19.16 -8.48
CA THR A 178 -1.98 18.76 -9.52
C THR A 178 -2.67 17.87 -10.57
N CYS A 179 -3.44 16.86 -10.15
CA CYS A 179 -4.18 15.99 -11.06
C CYS A 179 -5.18 16.75 -11.91
N HIS A 180 -6.01 17.60 -11.29
CA HIS A 180 -7.10 18.27 -11.99
C HIS A 180 -6.57 19.36 -12.93
N LYS A 181 -5.48 20.04 -12.56
CA LYS A 181 -4.72 20.93 -13.46
C LYS A 181 -4.24 20.21 -14.72
N ARG A 182 -3.95 18.91 -14.63
CA ARG A 182 -3.50 18.06 -15.75
C ARG A 182 -4.62 17.25 -16.41
N GLY A 183 -5.86 17.41 -15.97
CA GLY A 183 -7.02 16.72 -16.54
C GLY A 183 -7.05 15.21 -16.26
N VAL A 184 -6.42 14.76 -15.17
CA VAL A 184 -6.38 13.34 -14.77
C VAL A 184 -7.02 13.14 -13.40
N HIS A 185 -7.30 11.88 -13.02
CA HIS A 185 -8.01 11.59 -11.78
C HIS A 185 -7.12 11.79 -10.53
N ALA A 186 -7.71 12.27 -9.45
CA ALA A 186 -7.19 12.29 -8.09
C ALA A 186 -7.94 11.26 -7.23
N MET A 187 -7.32 10.11 -6.97
CA MET A 187 -7.95 9.02 -6.20
C MET A 187 -7.68 9.16 -4.70
N GLY A 188 -8.70 8.96 -3.88
CA GLY A 188 -8.62 8.90 -2.41
C GLY A 188 -8.06 7.58 -1.87
N GLY A 189 -8.01 7.47 -0.53
CA GLY A 189 -7.33 6.37 0.16
C GLY A 189 -8.20 5.15 0.47
N MET A 190 -7.60 4.17 1.13
CA MET A 190 -8.21 2.88 1.48
C MET A 190 -9.14 2.95 2.69
N ALA A 191 -10.36 2.40 2.56
CA ALA A 191 -11.14 1.89 3.69
C ALA A 191 -10.89 0.38 3.87
N ALA A 192 -10.15 0.01 4.92
CA ALA A 192 -9.69 -1.36 5.17
C ALA A 192 -10.64 -2.18 6.07
N GLN A 193 -11.74 -1.61 6.55
CA GLN A 193 -12.62 -2.24 7.53
C GLN A 193 -13.28 -3.51 6.96
N ILE A 194 -13.28 -4.56 7.78
CA ILE A 194 -14.02 -5.80 7.55
C ILE A 194 -15.33 -5.72 8.33
N PRO A 195 -16.50 -5.89 7.68
CA PRO A 195 -17.79 -5.86 8.37
C PRO A 195 -17.85 -6.86 9.55
N ILE A 196 -18.25 -6.36 10.73
CA ILE A 196 -18.27 -7.10 11.99
C ILE A 196 -19.64 -7.77 12.15
N ARG A 197 -19.76 -9.02 11.70
CA ARG A 197 -21.04 -9.73 11.64
C ARG A 197 -21.67 -9.99 13.00
N ASP A 198 -20.85 -10.28 14.00
CA ASP A 198 -21.32 -10.72 15.32
C ASP A 198 -21.55 -9.56 16.30
N ASN A 199 -21.31 -8.31 15.87
CA ASN A 199 -21.55 -7.12 16.68
C ASN A 199 -22.08 -5.96 15.81
N PRO A 200 -23.41 -5.89 15.61
CA PRO A 200 -24.04 -4.87 14.77
C PRO A 200 -23.72 -3.43 15.19
N LYS A 201 -23.62 -3.17 16.50
CA LYS A 201 -23.32 -1.84 17.03
C LYS A 201 -21.88 -1.41 16.69
N ALA A 202 -20.91 -2.30 16.89
CA ALA A 202 -19.52 -2.03 16.50
C ALA A 202 -19.39 -1.90 14.97
N ASN A 203 -20.13 -2.70 14.21
CA ASN A 203 -20.17 -2.60 12.76
C ASN A 203 -20.68 -1.24 12.28
N GLU A 204 -21.78 -0.74 12.83
CA GLU A 204 -22.33 0.57 12.45
C GLU A 204 -21.37 1.71 12.81
N MET A 205 -20.72 1.64 13.98
CA MET A 205 -19.69 2.61 14.36
C MET A 205 -18.51 2.62 13.37
N ALA A 206 -18.06 1.44 12.93
CA ALA A 206 -16.99 1.31 11.96
C ALA A 206 -17.41 1.85 10.57
N LEU A 207 -18.63 1.53 10.13
CA LEU A 207 -19.18 2.04 8.87
C LEU A 207 -19.36 3.56 8.89
N GLU A 208 -19.77 4.13 10.01
CA GLU A 208 -19.91 5.58 10.14
C GLU A 208 -18.55 6.30 10.06
N LEU A 209 -17.48 5.70 10.58
CA LEU A 209 -16.13 6.21 10.38
C LEU A 209 -15.72 6.15 8.90
N VAL A 210 -16.07 5.07 8.19
CA VAL A 210 -15.85 4.97 6.73
C VAL A 210 -16.63 6.06 5.99
N ARG A 211 -17.92 6.25 6.29
CA ARG A 211 -18.74 7.30 5.65
C ARG A 211 -18.16 8.69 5.88
N LYS A 212 -17.76 9.01 7.11
CA LYS A 212 -17.13 10.30 7.44
C LYS A 212 -15.82 10.52 6.69
N ASP A 213 -14.97 9.50 6.61
CA ASP A 213 -13.72 9.60 5.85
C ASP A 213 -13.98 9.77 4.35
N LYS A 214 -14.94 9.04 3.78
CA LYS A 214 -15.27 9.15 2.35
C LYS A 214 -15.98 10.44 2.01
N LEU A 215 -16.76 10.99 2.94
CA LEU A 215 -17.35 12.31 2.82
C LEU A 215 -16.27 13.40 2.79
N ARG A 216 -15.23 13.28 3.61
CA ARG A 216 -14.06 14.17 3.56
C ARG A 216 -13.39 14.11 2.18
N GLU A 217 -13.16 12.91 1.65
CA GLU A 217 -12.47 12.73 0.36
C GLU A 217 -13.26 13.33 -0.82
N VAL A 218 -14.54 12.98 -0.95
CA VAL A 218 -15.35 13.49 -2.06
C VAL A 218 -15.53 15.01 -1.96
N LYS A 219 -15.72 15.56 -0.75
CA LYS A 219 -15.80 17.02 -0.55
C LYS A 219 -14.48 17.74 -0.81
N ALA A 220 -13.34 17.08 -0.60
CA ALA A 220 -12.04 17.64 -0.91
C ALA A 220 -11.77 17.67 -2.42
N GLY A 221 -12.49 16.90 -3.23
CA GLY A 221 -12.33 16.86 -4.69
C GLY A 221 -11.80 15.55 -5.25
N HIS A 222 -11.69 14.48 -4.47
CA HIS A 222 -11.29 13.18 -5.03
C HIS A 222 -12.34 12.61 -6.01
N ASP A 223 -11.90 12.04 -7.13
CA ASP A 223 -12.80 11.47 -8.14
C ASP A 223 -13.31 10.07 -7.79
N GLY A 224 -12.64 9.41 -6.84
CA GLY A 224 -12.97 8.08 -6.38
C GLY A 224 -12.16 7.70 -5.14
N THR A 225 -12.39 6.50 -4.62
CA THR A 225 -11.75 6.00 -3.39
C THR A 225 -11.56 4.49 -3.44
N TRP A 226 -10.81 3.93 -2.48
CA TRP A 226 -10.58 2.50 -2.32
C TRP A 226 -11.36 1.87 -1.16
N ALA A 227 -11.65 0.58 -1.34
CA ALA A 227 -12.26 -0.30 -0.34
C ALA A 227 -11.60 -1.68 -0.38
N ALA A 228 -11.23 -2.24 0.76
CA ALA A 228 -10.58 -3.55 0.85
C ALA A 228 -11.57 -4.72 0.90
N HIS A 229 -12.85 -4.43 1.16
CA HIS A 229 -13.89 -5.44 1.32
C HIS A 229 -15.16 -5.09 0.54
N PRO A 230 -15.77 -6.02 -0.22
CA PRO A 230 -16.97 -5.75 -1.02
C PRO A 230 -18.16 -5.17 -0.24
N GLY A 231 -18.29 -5.54 1.04
CA GLY A 231 -19.34 -5.02 1.93
C GLY A 231 -19.24 -3.51 2.22
N LEU A 232 -18.11 -2.86 1.91
CA LEU A 232 -17.94 -1.42 2.03
C LEU A 232 -18.35 -0.67 0.77
N ILE A 233 -18.53 -1.35 -0.37
CA ILE A 233 -18.84 -0.69 -1.65
C ILE A 233 -20.17 0.08 -1.59
N PRO A 234 -21.30 -0.49 -1.10
CA PRO A 234 -22.56 0.24 -1.06
C PRO A 234 -22.53 1.55 -0.25
N PRO A 235 -22.06 1.60 1.01
CA PRO A 235 -22.03 2.86 1.76
C PRO A 235 -21.06 3.89 1.16
N ILE A 236 -19.99 3.44 0.50
CA ILE A 236 -19.06 4.35 -0.19
C ILE A 236 -19.72 4.95 -1.43
N LEU A 237 -20.41 4.14 -2.24
CA LEU A 237 -21.14 4.62 -3.42
C LEU A 237 -22.25 5.60 -3.03
N GLU A 238 -22.96 5.35 -1.93
CA GLU A 238 -23.96 6.27 -1.38
C GLU A 238 -23.35 7.65 -1.13
N VAL A 239 -22.21 7.70 -0.43
CA VAL A 239 -21.51 8.95 -0.10
C VAL A 239 -21.02 9.67 -1.36
N PHE A 240 -20.39 8.96 -2.29
CA PHE A 240 -19.87 9.57 -3.52
C PHE A 240 -21.00 10.07 -4.44
N ASN A 241 -22.03 9.26 -4.68
CA ASN A 241 -23.16 9.63 -5.54
C ASN A 241 -23.93 10.84 -4.97
N ALA A 242 -24.10 10.91 -3.65
CA ALA A 242 -24.78 12.03 -3.00
C ALA A 242 -24.04 13.37 -3.13
N ASN A 243 -22.72 13.35 -3.37
CA ASN A 243 -21.89 14.56 -3.42
C ASN A 243 -21.36 14.90 -4.83
N MET A 244 -21.36 13.96 -5.77
CA MET A 244 -20.92 14.19 -7.16
C MET A 244 -22.07 14.50 -8.13
N GLY A 245 -23.32 14.26 -7.73
CA GLY A 245 -24.50 14.47 -8.57
C GLY A 245 -24.46 13.58 -9.81
N SER A 246 -24.66 14.15 -10.99
CA SER A 246 -24.59 13.43 -12.27
C SER A 246 -23.18 13.41 -12.89
N ASN A 247 -22.18 14.03 -12.25
CA ASN A 247 -20.84 14.10 -12.80
C ASN A 247 -20.12 12.75 -12.59
N PRO A 248 -19.44 12.20 -13.62
CA PRO A 248 -18.70 10.95 -13.48
C PRO A 248 -17.40 11.09 -12.68
N ASN A 249 -16.89 12.32 -12.56
CA ASN A 249 -15.67 12.70 -11.83
C ASN A 249 -15.74 14.19 -11.45
N GLN A 250 -14.74 14.69 -10.73
CA GLN A 250 -14.63 16.06 -10.23
C GLN A 250 -13.50 16.87 -10.89
N ILE A 251 -12.81 16.30 -11.88
CA ILE A 251 -11.67 16.91 -12.60
C ILE A 251 -11.95 18.34 -13.06
N GLN A 252 -13.14 18.59 -13.61
CA GLN A 252 -13.53 19.92 -14.13
C GLN A 252 -14.30 20.78 -13.13
N THR A 253 -14.80 20.20 -12.03
CA THR A 253 -15.71 20.88 -11.09
C THR A 253 -15.00 21.41 -9.85
N ILE A 254 -13.90 20.78 -9.41
CA ILE A 254 -13.16 21.16 -8.21
C ILE A 254 -11.68 21.31 -8.54
N THR A 255 -11.20 22.53 -8.79
CA THR A 255 -9.82 22.76 -9.28
C THR A 255 -8.80 23.16 -8.21
N ARG A 256 -9.25 23.64 -7.05
CA ARG A 256 -8.42 23.94 -5.86
C ARG A 256 -7.19 24.82 -6.09
N PRO A 257 -7.31 25.98 -6.75
CA PRO A 257 -6.16 26.84 -7.04
C PRO A 257 -5.38 27.27 -5.78
N GLU A 258 -6.02 27.34 -4.61
CA GLU A 258 -5.37 27.66 -3.34
C GLU A 258 -4.30 26.63 -2.92
N ALA A 259 -4.43 25.36 -3.34
CA ALA A 259 -3.45 24.33 -3.03
C ALA A 259 -2.13 24.50 -3.79
N SER A 260 -2.08 25.38 -4.80
CA SER A 260 -0.82 25.76 -5.46
C SER A 260 0.16 26.50 -4.54
N ALA A 261 -0.33 27.06 -3.42
CA ALA A 261 0.48 27.76 -2.43
C ALA A 261 1.05 26.81 -1.35
N ILE A 262 0.73 25.52 -1.38
CA ILE A 262 1.24 24.53 -0.42
C ILE A 262 2.76 24.45 -0.56
N THR A 263 3.45 24.64 0.56
CA THR A 263 4.91 24.67 0.62
C THR A 263 5.49 23.31 0.99
N ALA A 264 6.81 23.18 0.87
CA ALA A 264 7.48 22.00 1.40
C ALA A 264 7.32 21.88 2.92
N GLU A 265 7.28 22.99 3.66
CA GLU A 265 7.08 22.98 5.10
C GLU A 265 5.72 22.43 5.50
N ASP A 266 4.67 22.71 4.70
CA ASP A 266 3.34 22.14 4.90
C ASP A 266 3.36 20.62 4.75
N LEU A 267 4.05 20.11 3.73
CA LEU A 267 4.17 18.67 3.43
C LEU A 267 5.08 17.93 4.41
N LEU A 268 5.95 18.66 5.09
CA LEU A 268 6.91 18.13 6.07
C LEU A 268 6.51 18.40 7.52
N GLN A 269 5.37 19.04 7.79
CA GLN A 269 5.01 19.38 9.15
C GLN A 269 4.86 18.11 10.01
N PRO A 270 5.58 18.01 11.14
CA PRO A 270 5.48 16.84 12.01
C PRO A 270 4.04 16.63 12.50
N PRO A 271 3.47 15.42 12.37
CA PRO A 271 2.13 15.14 12.86
C PRO A 271 2.08 15.22 14.39
N ARG A 272 0.92 15.65 14.89
CA ARG A 272 0.68 15.79 16.33
C ARG A 272 0.03 14.53 16.88
N GLY A 273 0.43 14.16 18.09
CA GLY A 273 -0.15 13.05 18.83
C GLY A 273 0.76 12.62 19.97
N VAL A 274 0.39 11.50 20.59
CA VAL A 274 1.16 10.88 21.67
C VAL A 274 1.71 9.53 21.26
N ARG A 275 2.72 9.05 21.98
CA ARG A 275 3.28 7.70 21.86
C ARG A 275 2.84 6.90 23.07
N THR A 276 2.21 5.75 22.85
CA THR A 276 1.64 4.93 23.92
C THR A 276 2.28 3.54 23.98
N MET A 277 2.17 2.90 25.14
CA MET A 277 2.52 1.50 25.30
C MET A 277 1.64 0.61 24.41
N GLU A 278 0.34 0.91 24.29
CA GLU A 278 -0.54 0.16 23.38
C GLU A 278 -0.13 0.35 21.91
N GLY A 279 0.36 1.53 21.51
CA GLY A 279 0.92 1.76 20.18
C GLY A 279 2.09 0.80 19.87
N LEU A 280 3.03 0.69 20.82
CA LEU A 280 4.17 -0.23 20.72
C LEU A 280 3.71 -1.70 20.64
N ARG A 281 2.75 -2.10 21.48
CA ARG A 281 2.15 -3.44 21.50
C ARG A 281 1.42 -3.76 20.20
N LEU A 282 0.55 -2.86 19.76
CA LEU A 282 -0.24 -3.02 18.55
C LEU A 282 0.65 -3.20 17.32
N ASN A 283 1.69 -2.37 17.17
CA ASN A 283 2.66 -2.51 16.08
C ASN A 283 3.35 -3.86 16.11
N THR A 284 3.81 -4.30 17.29
CA THR A 284 4.47 -5.59 17.48
C THR A 284 3.55 -6.74 17.10
N ARG A 285 2.33 -6.73 17.63
CA ARG A 285 1.33 -7.78 17.44
C ARG A 285 0.82 -7.88 16.00
N VAL A 286 0.56 -6.74 15.34
CA VAL A 286 0.12 -6.69 13.94
C VAL A 286 1.27 -7.06 13.00
N GLY A 287 2.46 -6.52 13.23
CA GLY A 287 3.63 -6.78 12.38
C GLY A 287 4.02 -8.27 12.37
N ILE A 288 4.06 -8.91 13.54
CA ILE A 288 4.37 -10.35 13.65
C ILE A 288 3.29 -11.20 12.98
N GLN A 289 2.00 -10.97 13.25
CA GLN A 289 0.93 -11.77 12.65
C GLN A 289 0.84 -11.60 11.14
N TYR A 290 1.04 -10.37 10.63
CA TYR A 290 1.09 -10.14 9.20
C TYR A 290 2.26 -10.90 8.56
N LEU A 291 3.46 -10.80 9.14
CA LEU A 291 4.64 -11.48 8.61
C LEU A 291 4.50 -13.01 8.67
N ALA A 292 3.90 -13.55 9.73
CA ALA A 292 3.59 -14.98 9.83
C ALA A 292 2.68 -15.44 8.68
N ALA A 293 1.59 -14.71 8.43
CA ALA A 293 0.69 -14.99 7.31
C ALA A 293 1.41 -14.87 5.95
N TRP A 294 2.23 -13.83 5.78
CA TRP A 294 2.99 -13.59 4.56
C TRP A 294 3.97 -14.72 4.26
N LEU A 295 4.72 -15.20 5.26
CA LEU A 295 5.65 -16.33 5.15
C LEU A 295 4.92 -17.65 4.82
N THR A 296 3.64 -17.77 5.16
CA THR A 296 2.78 -18.90 4.78
C THR A 296 2.03 -18.69 3.45
N GLY A 297 2.38 -17.65 2.68
CA GLY A 297 1.86 -17.40 1.34
C GLY A 297 0.60 -16.52 1.27
N THR A 298 0.23 -15.83 2.35
CA THR A 298 -0.94 -14.93 2.38
C THR A 298 -0.54 -13.48 2.64
N GLY A 299 -0.65 -12.61 1.62
CA GLY A 299 -0.28 -11.19 1.72
C GLY A 299 -1.44 -10.23 2.02
N SER A 300 -2.67 -10.72 2.13
CA SER A 300 -3.88 -9.95 2.48
C SER A 300 -4.53 -10.61 3.71
N VAL A 301 -4.42 -9.96 4.86
CA VAL A 301 -4.56 -10.62 6.16
C VAL A 301 -5.60 -9.92 7.02
N PRO A 302 -6.70 -10.59 7.43
CA PRO A 302 -7.66 -10.02 8.36
C PRO A 302 -7.08 -10.00 9.78
N LEU A 303 -6.78 -8.80 10.29
CA LEU A 303 -6.30 -8.58 11.67
C LEU A 303 -7.15 -7.50 12.34
N TYR A 304 -7.73 -7.81 13.50
CA TYR A 304 -8.53 -6.85 14.29
C TYR A 304 -9.62 -6.12 13.49
N ASN A 305 -10.34 -6.86 12.62
CA ASN A 305 -11.37 -6.36 11.71
C ASN A 305 -10.87 -5.37 10.65
N LEU A 306 -9.58 -5.38 10.34
CA LEU A 306 -8.97 -4.66 9.23
C LEU A 306 -8.37 -5.67 8.26
N MET A 307 -8.49 -5.39 6.96
CA MET A 307 -7.80 -6.13 5.92
C MET A 307 -6.42 -5.49 5.72
N GLU A 308 -5.40 -6.11 6.29
CA GLU A 308 -4.04 -5.57 6.30
C GLU A 308 -3.20 -6.10 5.14
N ASP A 309 -2.33 -5.23 4.61
CA ASP A 309 -1.32 -5.56 3.62
C ASP A 309 0.10 -5.23 4.15
N ALA A 310 1.11 -5.36 3.29
CA ALA A 310 2.50 -5.21 3.70
C ALA A 310 2.80 -3.82 4.25
N ALA A 311 2.11 -2.78 3.77
CA ALA A 311 2.33 -1.41 4.22
C ALA A 311 2.03 -1.25 5.72
N THR A 312 1.05 -1.99 6.24
CA THR A 312 0.73 -2.01 7.67
C THR A 312 1.87 -2.59 8.50
N ALA A 313 2.48 -3.69 8.04
CA ALA A 313 3.64 -4.28 8.72
C ALA A 313 4.88 -3.38 8.60
N GLU A 314 5.08 -2.72 7.45
CA GLU A 314 6.16 -1.75 7.24
C GLU A 314 6.09 -0.60 8.24
N ILE A 315 4.97 0.14 8.31
CA ILE A 315 4.85 1.23 9.27
C ILE A 315 4.96 0.73 10.72
N SER A 316 4.47 -0.47 11.02
CA SER A 316 4.56 -1.05 12.37
C SER A 316 6.02 -1.29 12.77
N ARG A 317 6.84 -1.92 11.91
CA ARG A 317 8.26 -2.14 12.21
C ARG A 317 9.05 -0.84 12.26
N VAL A 318 8.77 0.09 11.34
CA VAL A 318 9.57 1.31 11.17
C VAL A 318 9.27 2.30 12.31
N GLN A 319 8.03 2.35 12.79
CA GLN A 319 7.69 3.12 14.00
C GLN A 319 8.38 2.55 15.25
N ASN A 320 8.35 1.23 15.44
CA ASN A 320 9.03 0.59 16.56
C ASN A 320 10.55 0.82 16.50
N TRP A 321 11.15 0.67 15.31
CA TRP A 321 12.56 0.99 15.06
C TRP A 321 12.87 2.45 15.40
N GLN A 322 12.05 3.39 14.93
CA GLN A 322 12.27 4.82 15.17
C GLN A 322 12.24 5.14 16.67
N TRP A 323 11.28 4.57 17.40
CA TRP A 323 11.17 4.79 18.85
C TRP A 323 12.31 4.14 19.63
N LEU A 324 12.76 2.95 19.23
CA LEU A 324 13.93 2.28 19.80
C LEU A 324 15.22 3.06 19.55
N LYS A 325 15.47 3.45 18.30
CA LYS A 325 16.69 4.16 17.86
C LYS A 325 16.93 5.45 18.63
N TYR A 326 15.86 6.18 18.92
CA TYR A 326 15.91 7.49 19.56
C TYR A 326 15.46 7.50 21.01
N HIS A 327 15.27 6.33 21.63
CA HIS A 327 14.79 6.20 23.02
C HIS A 327 13.55 7.05 23.30
N ALA A 328 12.59 7.01 22.37
CA ALA A 328 11.41 7.87 22.41
C ALA A 328 10.63 7.64 23.70
N GLU A 329 10.13 8.73 24.27
CA GLU A 329 9.28 8.67 25.47
C GLU A 329 7.83 8.35 25.08
N LEU A 330 7.29 7.30 25.69
CA LEU A 330 5.88 6.93 25.67
C LEU A 330 5.11 7.87 26.62
N ASN A 331 4.68 9.00 26.06
CA ASN A 331 4.08 10.11 26.77
C ASN A 331 2.55 10.12 26.78
N GLY A 332 1.89 9.13 26.17
CA GLY A 332 0.42 9.08 26.07
C GLY A 332 -0.29 8.50 27.30
N ASP A 333 0.37 7.61 28.05
CA ASP A 333 -0.25 6.88 29.17
C ASP A 333 0.08 7.49 30.54
N GLY A 334 0.73 8.67 30.57
CA GLY A 334 1.14 9.36 31.80
C GLY A 334 2.32 8.69 32.54
N LEU A 335 2.83 7.56 32.06
CA LEU A 335 3.97 6.84 32.67
C LEU A 335 5.33 7.47 32.34
N GLY A 336 5.50 8.07 31.15
CA GLY A 336 6.76 8.70 30.72
C GLY A 336 7.92 7.71 30.53
N VAL A 337 7.64 6.48 30.08
CA VAL A 337 8.66 5.43 29.92
C VAL A 337 9.35 5.59 28.57
N ARG A 338 10.68 5.51 28.55
CA ARG A 338 11.46 5.49 27.30
C ARG A 338 11.47 4.10 26.68
N VAL A 339 11.39 4.03 25.36
CA VAL A 339 11.54 2.77 24.63
C VAL A 339 13.01 2.34 24.64
N THR A 340 13.28 1.18 25.25
CA THR A 340 14.61 0.54 25.31
C THR A 340 14.53 -0.87 24.75
N PRO A 341 15.68 -1.49 24.41
CA PRO A 341 15.71 -2.89 23.98
C PRO A 341 15.05 -3.85 25.00
N GLU A 342 15.22 -3.60 26.30
CA GLU A 342 14.63 -4.42 27.37
C GLU A 342 13.10 -4.29 27.39
N LEU A 343 12.57 -3.06 27.27
CA LEU A 343 11.13 -2.84 27.22
C LEU A 343 10.52 -3.50 25.97
N PHE A 344 11.18 -3.36 24.83
CA PHE A 344 10.71 -3.95 23.58
C PHE A 344 10.77 -5.47 23.62
N GLY A 345 11.85 -6.07 24.15
CA GLY A 345 11.96 -7.52 24.34
C GLY A 345 10.82 -8.09 25.18
N ARG A 346 10.52 -7.46 26.32
CA ARG A 346 9.36 -7.82 27.15
C ARG A 346 8.04 -7.66 26.41
N THR A 347 7.89 -6.59 25.64
CA THR A 347 6.69 -6.36 24.82
C THR A 347 6.52 -7.49 23.81
N VAL A 348 7.59 -7.90 23.12
CA VAL A 348 7.56 -9.01 22.17
C VAL A 348 7.12 -10.31 22.84
N GLU A 349 7.67 -10.65 24.00
CA GLU A 349 7.29 -11.86 24.75
C GLU A 349 5.80 -11.87 25.11
N GLU A 350 5.33 -10.78 25.74
CA GLU A 350 3.94 -10.64 26.19
C GLU A 350 2.95 -10.64 25.00
N GLU A 351 3.30 -9.99 23.88
CA GLU A 351 2.46 -10.00 22.68
C GLU A 351 2.48 -11.37 21.97
N MET A 352 3.58 -12.12 22.03
CA MET A 352 3.63 -13.49 21.49
C MET A 352 2.73 -14.45 22.28
N GLU A 353 2.71 -14.36 23.60
CA GLU A 353 1.75 -15.12 24.43
C GLU A 353 0.30 -14.75 24.10
N ARG A 354 0.04 -13.46 23.89
CA ARG A 354 -1.28 -12.98 23.49
C ARG A 354 -1.67 -13.52 22.11
N ILE A 355 -0.77 -13.48 21.13
CA ILE A 355 -1.02 -14.04 19.79
C ILE A 355 -1.36 -15.52 19.89
N GLU A 356 -0.59 -16.31 20.64
CA GLU A 356 -0.87 -17.75 20.81
C GLU A 356 -2.27 -18.00 21.39
N LYS A 357 -2.70 -17.21 22.38
CA LYS A 357 -4.05 -17.28 22.95
C LYS A 357 -5.12 -16.90 21.93
N GLU A 358 -4.89 -15.87 21.11
CA GLU A 358 -5.85 -15.38 20.11
C GLU A 358 -6.01 -16.34 18.92
N VAL A 359 -4.90 -16.90 18.40
CA VAL A 359 -4.94 -17.77 17.21
C VAL A 359 -5.13 -19.25 17.54
N GLY A 360 -4.88 -19.64 18.79
CA GLY A 360 -4.90 -21.01 19.28
C GLY A 360 -3.57 -21.75 19.07
N THR A 361 -3.20 -22.59 20.04
CA THR A 361 -1.91 -23.30 20.11
C THR A 361 -1.55 -24.07 18.83
N GLU A 362 -2.51 -24.79 18.23
CA GLU A 362 -2.24 -25.57 17.01
C GLU A 362 -1.91 -24.68 15.80
N LYS A 363 -2.66 -23.59 15.61
CA LYS A 363 -2.39 -22.64 14.53
C LYS A 363 -1.08 -21.90 14.77
N PHE A 364 -0.78 -21.57 16.03
CA PHE A 364 0.46 -20.91 16.41
C PHE A 364 1.69 -21.79 16.11
N LYS A 365 1.65 -23.07 16.51
CA LYS A 365 2.73 -24.02 16.26
C LYS A 365 3.01 -24.25 14.77
N ASN A 366 1.97 -24.26 13.94
CA ASN A 366 2.08 -24.55 12.51
C ASN A 366 2.22 -23.30 11.62
N GLY A 367 2.13 -22.08 12.18
CA GLY A 367 1.92 -20.84 11.43
C GLY A 367 3.13 -19.90 11.31
N MET A 368 4.37 -20.39 11.43
CA MET A 368 5.61 -19.58 11.30
C MET A 368 5.71 -18.36 12.24
N TYR A 369 4.94 -18.32 13.34
CA TYR A 369 4.89 -17.15 14.23
C TYR A 369 6.22 -16.90 14.94
N LYS A 370 6.99 -17.94 15.27
CA LYS A 370 8.30 -17.82 15.91
C LYS A 370 9.32 -17.21 14.96
N GLU A 371 9.32 -17.68 13.71
CA GLU A 371 10.16 -17.16 12.63
C GLU A 371 9.81 -15.71 12.32
N ALA A 372 8.52 -15.40 12.18
CA ALA A 372 8.03 -14.04 11.99
C ALA A 372 8.43 -13.11 13.14
N CYS A 373 8.30 -13.57 14.39
CA CYS A 373 8.75 -12.83 15.57
C CYS A 373 10.24 -12.53 15.53
N LYS A 374 11.07 -13.52 15.21
CA LYS A 374 12.52 -13.35 15.08
C LYS A 374 12.87 -12.30 14.02
N MET A 375 12.26 -12.40 12.84
CA MET A 375 12.49 -11.47 11.73
C MET A 375 12.03 -10.05 12.06
N PHE A 376 10.80 -9.90 12.55
CA PHE A 376 10.25 -8.61 12.93
C PHE A 376 11.07 -7.91 14.01
N THR A 377 11.46 -8.66 15.05
CA THR A 377 12.30 -8.15 16.14
C THR A 377 13.65 -7.69 15.62
N SER A 378 14.30 -8.50 14.78
CA SER A 378 15.59 -8.16 14.16
C SER A 378 15.53 -6.89 13.33
N GLN A 379 14.44 -6.67 12.59
CA GLN A 379 14.26 -5.47 11.78
C GLN A 379 13.97 -4.23 12.65
N CYS A 380 13.27 -4.40 13.77
CA CYS A 380 13.02 -3.31 14.72
C CYS A 380 14.27 -2.87 15.48
N THR A 381 15.24 -3.77 15.68
CA THR A 381 16.47 -3.50 16.47
C THR A 381 17.71 -3.32 15.61
N ALA A 382 17.58 -3.35 14.28
CA ALA A 382 18.69 -3.17 13.36
C ALA A 382 19.38 -1.79 13.56
N PRO A 383 20.72 -1.70 13.50
CA PRO A 383 21.43 -0.42 13.64
C PRO A 383 21.05 0.61 12.57
N GLU A 384 20.79 0.12 11.35
CA GLU A 384 20.33 0.85 10.18
C GLU A 384 18.96 0.33 9.77
N LEU A 385 18.10 1.22 9.28
CA LEU A 385 16.75 0.84 8.88
C LEU A 385 16.77 0.26 7.46
N ASP A 386 16.48 -1.04 7.35
CA ASP A 386 16.30 -1.68 6.05
C ASP A 386 15.16 -1.05 5.25
N ASP A 387 15.30 -1.03 3.92
CA ASP A 387 14.37 -0.35 3.03
C ASP A 387 12.96 -0.95 3.04
N PHE A 388 12.83 -2.28 3.00
CA PHE A 388 11.56 -2.98 2.94
C PHE A 388 11.67 -4.34 3.66
N LEU A 389 10.67 -4.66 4.49
CA LEU A 389 10.57 -5.94 5.18
C LEU A 389 10.52 -7.12 4.21
N THR A 390 9.91 -6.89 3.05
CA THR A 390 9.65 -7.90 2.01
C THR A 390 10.94 -8.43 1.41
N LEU A 391 12.02 -7.65 1.36
CA LEU A 391 13.32 -8.11 0.85
C LEU A 391 13.89 -9.24 1.71
N GLY A 392 13.90 -9.04 3.04
CA GLY A 392 14.31 -10.07 3.99
C GLY A 392 13.36 -11.27 3.98
N ALA A 393 12.04 -11.02 3.97
CA ALA A 393 11.03 -12.07 3.98
C ALA A 393 11.04 -12.92 2.69
N TYR A 394 11.32 -12.33 1.53
CA TYR A 394 11.33 -13.02 0.25
C TYR A 394 12.31 -14.19 0.21
N ASN A 395 13.49 -14.03 0.83
CA ASN A 395 14.50 -15.09 0.92
C ASN A 395 14.03 -16.34 1.67
N HIS A 396 12.97 -16.25 2.48
CA HIS A 396 12.40 -17.39 3.20
C HIS A 396 11.33 -18.14 2.42
N ILE A 397 10.78 -17.53 1.36
CA ILE A 397 9.71 -18.13 0.56
C ILE A 397 10.18 -18.53 -0.84
N VAL A 398 11.35 -18.05 -1.28
CA VAL A 398 11.95 -18.47 -2.54
C VAL A 398 12.50 -19.89 -2.38
N ILE A 399 12.01 -20.80 -3.22
CA ILE A 399 12.54 -22.15 -3.35
C ILE A 399 13.31 -22.20 -4.67
N HIS A 400 14.64 -22.21 -4.59
CA HIS A 400 15.47 -22.46 -5.76
C HIS A 400 15.44 -23.96 -6.09
N TYR A 401 14.91 -24.33 -7.25
CA TYR A 401 15.13 -25.67 -7.78
C TYR A 401 16.64 -25.85 -8.00
N PRO A 402 17.26 -26.95 -7.54
CA PRO A 402 18.66 -27.18 -7.77
C PRO A 402 18.93 -27.11 -9.28
N ARG A 403 19.90 -26.28 -9.69
CA ARG A 403 20.49 -26.40 -11.02
C ARG A 403 20.96 -27.85 -11.14
N SER A 404 20.45 -28.58 -12.13
CA SER A 404 20.99 -29.89 -12.48
C SER A 404 22.49 -29.72 -12.69
N VAL A 405 23.27 -30.19 -11.72
CA VAL A 405 24.73 -30.22 -11.82
C VAL A 405 25.04 -31.27 -12.89
N GLY A 406 25.39 -30.80 -14.08
CA GLY A 406 26.01 -31.59 -15.14
C GLY A 406 25.05 -32.37 -16.03
N SER A 407 24.74 -31.82 -17.20
CA SER A 407 24.88 -32.63 -18.40
C SER A 407 26.28 -32.33 -18.94
N PRO A 408 27.21 -33.30 -18.99
CA PRO A 408 28.46 -33.09 -19.67
C PRO A 408 28.14 -32.85 -21.15
N ARG A 409 28.73 -31.78 -21.69
CA ARG A 409 28.74 -31.50 -23.12
C ARG A 409 29.03 -32.81 -23.89
N LEU A 410 28.19 -33.12 -24.86
CA LEU A 410 28.55 -33.91 -26.04
C LEU A 410 28.29 -33.02 -27.26
#